data_AF-A0A352AHK4-F1
#
_entry.id   AF-A0A352AHK4-F1
#
_cell.length_a   1.000
_cell.length_b   1.000
_cell.length_c   1.000
_cell.angle_alpha   90.00
_cell.angle_beta   90.00
_cell.angle_gamma   90.00
#
_symmetry.space_group_name_H-M   'P 1'
#
loop_
_entity.id
_entity.type
_entity.pdbx_description
1 polymer ?
#
loop_
_entity_poly.entity_id
_entity_poly.type
_entity_poly.pdbx_seq_one_letter_code
_entity_poly.pdbx_strand_id
1 'polypeptide(L)'
;MPKFAIKPGYRPQAEDTSAETDLLTFYLLRQRTPSDRLRMAASLIRSSRKLSLSSLSQQFGHLSPTLFAQKIALAWLQEYCPPNYIPTGESLMWIQDSVSLAVKLHPIFKKLGISYYITGGVAAISYGEPRTTQDLDLVMAISSEDIDRLTNALGQAGFYVPGVDDVKSGRMRTLQITDMESISRADLVVAGTDEFERL
;
A
#
# COMPACT_ATOMS: atom_id res chain seq x y z
N MET A 1 11.25 2.99 34.35
CA MET A 1 11.61 2.93 32.92
C MET A 1 12.94 2.20 32.79
N PRO A 2 13.18 1.44 31.70
CA PRO A 2 14.50 0.89 31.41
C PRO A 2 15.55 2.01 31.32
N LYS A 3 16.78 1.73 31.75
CA LYS A 3 17.92 2.62 31.54
C LYS A 3 18.55 2.29 30.19
N PHE A 4 18.66 3.29 29.30
CA PHE A 4 19.28 3.12 28.00
C PHE A 4 20.72 3.60 28.01
N ALA A 5 21.63 2.83 27.41
CA ALA A 5 23.00 3.25 27.15
C ALA A 5 23.08 3.79 25.72
N ILE A 6 23.41 5.07 25.58
CA ILE A 6 23.64 5.68 24.27
C ILE A 6 24.99 5.20 23.74
N LYS A 7 25.00 4.60 22.55
CA LYS A 7 26.25 4.15 21.92
C LYS A 7 27.10 5.37 21.53
N PRO A 8 28.44 5.31 21.70
CA PRO A 8 29.32 6.38 21.20
C PRO A 8 29.07 6.66 19.72
N GLY A 9 28.92 7.94 19.37
CA GLY A 9 28.66 8.37 18.00
C GLY A 9 27.21 8.20 17.51
N TYR A 10 26.29 7.71 18.36
CA TYR A 10 24.86 7.70 18.02
C TYR A 10 24.35 9.12 17.78
N ARG A 11 23.58 9.28 16.70
CA ARG A 11 22.87 10.51 16.37
C ARG A 11 21.37 10.22 16.34
N PRO A 12 20.52 11.09 16.91
CA PRO A 12 19.09 10.88 16.86
C PRO A 12 18.54 10.80 15.44
N GLN A 13 17.39 10.14 15.28
CA GLN A 13 16.72 9.96 13.97
C GLN A 13 16.21 11.28 13.37
N ALA A 14 16.01 12.33 14.19
CA ALA A 14 15.56 13.65 13.78
C ALA A 14 16.16 14.76 14.67
N GLU A 15 16.20 16.00 14.17
CA GLU A 15 16.77 17.15 14.88
C GLU A 15 16.01 17.52 16.17
N ASP A 16 14.71 17.20 16.22
CA ASP A 16 13.80 17.47 17.34
C ASP A 16 13.61 16.27 18.28
N THR A 17 14.37 15.19 18.08
CA THR A 17 14.26 13.95 18.87
C THR A 17 15.54 13.72 19.69
N SER A 18 15.39 13.43 20.99
CA SER A 18 16.54 13.08 21.83
C SER A 18 16.97 11.62 21.64
N ALA A 19 18.25 11.32 21.90
CA ALA A 19 18.75 9.95 21.82
C ALA A 19 18.03 9.00 22.80
N GLU A 20 17.63 9.50 23.97
CA GLU A 20 16.83 8.76 24.95
C GLU A 20 15.44 8.43 24.41
N THR A 21 14.84 9.34 23.64
CA THR A 21 13.52 9.15 23.03
C THR A 21 13.58 8.07 21.96
N ASP A 22 14.58 8.11 21.09
CA ASP A 22 14.79 7.04 20.09
C ASP A 22 14.95 5.67 20.74
N LEU A 23 15.81 5.58 21.75
CA LEU A 23 16.09 4.31 22.42
C LEU A 23 14.84 3.76 23.13
N LEU A 24 14.01 4.65 23.70
CA LEU A 24 12.70 4.28 24.24
C LEU A 24 11.76 3.77 23.16
N THR A 25 11.64 4.48 22.04
CA THR A 25 10.81 4.08 20.90
C THR A 25 11.24 2.73 20.35
N PHE A 26 12.54 2.52 20.11
CA PHE A 26 13.07 1.23 19.66
C PHE A 26 12.79 0.10 20.65
N TYR A 27 12.95 0.37 21.95
CA TYR A 27 12.65 -0.60 22.99
C TYR A 27 11.17 -1.01 22.98
N LEU A 28 10.25 -0.05 22.90
CA LEU A 28 8.81 -0.31 22.84
C LEU A 28 8.42 -1.04 21.55
N LEU A 29 8.97 -0.64 20.41
CA LEU A 29 8.71 -1.28 19.12
C LEU A 29 9.24 -2.72 19.09
N ARG A 30 10.41 -3.00 19.68
CA ARG A 30 10.98 -4.36 19.74
C ARG A 30 10.16 -5.33 20.59
N GLN A 31 9.26 -4.85 21.44
CA GLN A 31 8.30 -5.69 22.16
C GLN A 31 7.07 -6.06 21.34
N ARG A 32 6.92 -5.50 20.14
CA ARG A 32 5.78 -5.76 19.24
C ARG A 32 6.17 -6.79 18.19
N THR A 33 5.24 -7.70 17.91
CA THR A 33 5.37 -8.60 16.75
C THR A 33 5.19 -7.83 15.44
N PRO A 34 5.63 -8.35 14.29
CA PRO A 34 5.32 -7.76 12.99
C PRO A 34 3.82 -7.54 12.78
N SER A 35 2.98 -8.49 13.21
CA SER A 35 1.52 -8.37 13.13
C SER A 35 0.96 -7.24 13.98
N ASP A 36 1.55 -6.96 15.15
CA ASP A 36 1.14 -5.82 15.98
C ASP A 36 1.47 -4.49 15.31
N ARG A 37 2.66 -4.37 14.72
CA ARG A 37 3.07 -3.16 13.99
C ARG A 37 2.20 -2.92 12.76
N LEU A 38 1.87 -3.98 12.02
CA LEU A 38 0.93 -3.91 10.90
C LEU A 38 -0.47 -3.46 11.35
N ARG A 39 -0.97 -3.94 12.50
CA ARG A 39 -2.26 -3.50 13.06
C ARG A 39 -2.24 -2.02 13.45
N MET A 40 -1.13 -1.56 14.03
CA MET A 40 -0.93 -0.13 14.34
C MET A 40 -0.96 0.71 13.06
N ALA A 41 -0.21 0.30 12.03
CA ALA A 41 -0.19 1.02 10.75
C ALA A 41 -1.54 1.00 10.03
N ALA A 42 -2.24 -0.13 10.02
CA ALA A 42 -3.62 -0.20 9.51
C ALA A 42 -4.51 0.84 10.23
N SER A 43 -4.42 0.95 11.56
CA SER A 43 -5.15 1.99 12.29
C SER A 43 -4.76 3.41 11.86
N LEU A 44 -3.46 3.69 11.64
CA LEU A 44 -2.99 5.00 11.18
C LEU A 44 -3.49 5.33 9.77
N ILE A 45 -3.41 4.38 8.83
CA ILE A 45 -3.85 4.55 7.44
C ILE A 45 -5.35 4.82 7.37
N ARG A 46 -6.17 4.02 8.06
CA ARG A 46 -7.62 4.20 8.10
C ARG A 46 -8.00 5.54 8.71
N SER A 47 -7.33 5.95 9.80
CA SER A 47 -7.53 7.27 10.42
C SER A 47 -7.14 8.42 9.49
N SER A 48 -6.03 8.29 8.78
CA SER A 48 -5.57 9.29 7.80
C SER A 48 -6.56 9.45 6.65
N ARG A 49 -7.04 8.34 6.07
CA ARG A 49 -8.08 8.35 5.05
C ARG A 49 -9.39 8.95 5.56
N LYS A 50 -9.82 8.59 6.78
CA LYS A 50 -11.01 9.17 7.41
C LYS A 50 -10.88 10.69 7.62
N LEU A 51 -9.72 11.16 8.09
CA LEU A 51 -9.44 12.58 8.25
C LEU A 51 -9.50 13.29 6.89
N SER A 52 -8.83 12.73 5.87
CA SER A 52 -8.86 13.25 4.50
C SER A 52 -10.28 13.37 3.96
N LEU A 53 -11.11 12.32 4.10
CA LEU A 53 -12.52 12.36 3.68
C LEU A 53 -13.31 13.44 4.42
N SER A 54 -13.12 13.57 5.73
CA SER A 54 -13.82 14.58 6.54
C SER A 54 -13.44 16.01 6.15
N SER A 55 -12.16 16.26 5.86
CA SER A 55 -11.70 17.57 5.37
C SER A 55 -12.24 17.87 3.98
N LEU A 56 -12.17 16.89 3.06
CA LEU A 56 -12.66 17.04 1.69
C LEU A 56 -14.18 17.20 1.65
N SER A 57 -14.94 16.50 2.49
CA SER A 57 -16.40 16.63 2.55
C SER A 57 -16.83 18.01 3.03
N GLN A 58 -16.06 18.65 3.90
CA GLN A 58 -16.31 20.03 4.32
C GLN A 58 -16.01 21.02 3.19
N GLN A 59 -14.87 20.85 2.53
CA GLN A 59 -14.45 21.74 1.44
C GLN A 59 -15.35 21.62 0.20
N PHE A 60 -15.79 20.41 -0.13
CA PHE A 60 -16.52 20.09 -1.36
C PHE A 60 -17.98 19.67 -1.10
N GLY A 61 -18.55 20.06 0.05
CA GLY A 61 -19.92 19.70 0.43
C GLY A 61 -21.02 20.25 -0.50
N HIS A 62 -20.68 21.15 -1.41
CA HIS A 62 -21.57 21.68 -2.45
C HIS A 62 -21.67 20.76 -3.68
N LEU A 63 -20.79 19.78 -3.83
CA LEU A 63 -20.82 18.85 -4.96
C LEU A 63 -21.93 17.81 -4.78
N SER A 64 -22.46 17.31 -5.90
CA SER A 64 -23.31 16.11 -5.86
C SER A 64 -22.50 14.90 -5.36
N PRO A 65 -23.13 13.86 -4.78
CA PRO A 65 -22.41 12.68 -4.30
C PRO A 65 -21.49 12.04 -5.36
N THR A 66 -21.93 12.01 -6.61
CA THR A 66 -21.15 11.49 -7.75
C THR A 66 -19.90 12.32 -8.04
N LEU A 67 -20.05 13.65 -8.12
CA LEU A 67 -18.93 14.55 -8.36
C LEU A 67 -17.96 14.58 -7.18
N PHE A 68 -18.49 14.46 -5.95
CA PHE A 68 -17.67 14.32 -4.76
C PHE A 68 -16.84 13.03 -4.78
N ALA A 69 -17.46 11.88 -5.09
CA ALA A 69 -16.75 10.61 -5.22
C ALA A 69 -15.64 10.69 -6.28
N GLN A 70 -15.94 11.26 -7.45
CA GLN A 70 -14.95 11.49 -8.50
C GLN A 70 -13.80 12.40 -8.02
N LYS A 71 -14.11 13.45 -7.24
CA LYS A 71 -13.10 14.35 -6.66
C LYS A 71 -12.18 13.62 -5.68
N ILE A 72 -12.71 12.71 -4.86
CA ILE A 72 -11.91 11.85 -3.98
C ILE A 72 -10.97 10.97 -4.80
N ALA A 73 -11.48 10.30 -5.83
CA ALA A 73 -10.66 9.44 -6.70
C ALA A 73 -9.50 10.19 -7.33
N LEU A 74 -9.77 11.37 -7.90
CA LEU A 74 -8.75 12.22 -8.52
C LEU A 74 -7.71 12.70 -7.50
N ALA A 75 -8.14 13.07 -6.29
CA ALA A 75 -7.24 13.55 -5.25
C ALA A 75 -6.32 12.45 -4.71
N TRP A 76 -6.83 11.22 -4.59
CA TRP A 76 -6.09 10.11 -3.98
C TRP A 76 -5.27 9.31 -4.99
N LEU A 77 -5.79 9.11 -6.20
CA LEU A 77 -5.09 8.35 -7.25
C LEU A 77 -4.20 9.25 -8.13
N GLN A 78 -4.41 10.56 -8.15
CA GLN A 78 -3.58 11.50 -8.91
C GLN A 78 -3.44 11.08 -10.39
N GLU A 79 -2.23 11.01 -10.95
CA GLU A 79 -2.01 10.54 -12.33
C GLU A 79 -2.44 9.08 -12.60
N TYR A 80 -2.64 8.26 -11.56
CA TYR A 80 -3.06 6.87 -11.66
C TYR A 80 -4.59 6.69 -11.69
N CYS A 81 -5.34 7.80 -11.63
CA CYS A 81 -6.81 7.77 -11.69
C CYS A 81 -7.27 7.33 -13.09
N PRO A 82 -8.07 6.26 -13.22
CA PRO A 82 -8.56 5.83 -14.52
C PRO A 82 -9.44 6.94 -15.16
N PRO A 83 -9.40 7.09 -16.50
CA PRO A 83 -10.21 8.10 -17.18
C PRO A 83 -11.70 7.92 -16.88
N ASN A 84 -12.41 9.02 -16.56
CA ASN A 84 -13.83 9.04 -16.23
C ASN A 84 -14.23 8.11 -15.07
N TYR A 85 -13.29 7.73 -14.20
CA TYR A 85 -13.58 6.89 -13.05
C TYR A 85 -14.42 7.62 -12.02
N ILE A 86 -15.52 6.97 -11.65
CA ILE A 86 -16.39 7.37 -10.54
C ILE A 86 -16.43 6.17 -9.59
N PRO A 87 -15.85 6.29 -8.38
CA PRO A 87 -15.90 5.22 -7.39
C PRO A 87 -17.33 4.82 -7.11
N THR A 88 -17.58 3.52 -7.14
CA THR A 88 -18.82 2.91 -6.69
C THR A 88 -18.61 2.35 -5.29
N GLY A 89 -19.69 2.24 -4.51
CA GLY A 89 -19.63 1.75 -3.13
C GLY A 89 -19.69 2.86 -2.08
N GLU A 90 -19.73 2.43 -0.81
CA GLU A 90 -19.84 3.33 0.33
C GLU A 90 -18.48 3.93 0.70
N SER A 91 -18.49 5.13 1.29
CA SER A 91 -17.27 5.82 1.76
C SER A 91 -16.44 5.00 2.77
N LEU A 92 -17.05 4.02 3.43
CA LEU A 92 -16.36 3.05 4.30
C LEU A 92 -15.40 2.13 3.55
N MET A 93 -15.63 1.88 2.25
CA MET A 93 -14.71 1.11 1.41
C MET A 93 -13.45 1.90 1.07
N TRP A 94 -13.53 3.23 1.08
CA TRP A 94 -12.41 4.10 0.73
C TRP A 94 -11.42 4.27 1.88
N ILE A 95 -11.82 3.96 3.10
CA ILE A 95 -10.95 4.06 4.28
C ILE A 95 -10.22 2.76 4.60
N GLN A 96 -10.17 1.77 3.71
CA GLN A 96 -9.42 0.53 3.93
C GLN A 96 -7.90 0.78 3.97
N ASP A 97 -7.11 -0.22 4.33
CA ASP A 97 -5.65 -0.12 4.42
C ASP A 97 -4.94 -1.12 3.48
N SER A 98 -3.63 -0.94 3.30
CA SER A 98 -2.82 -1.76 2.39
C SER A 98 -2.76 -3.24 2.79
N VAL A 99 -2.99 -3.59 4.07
CA VAL A 99 -3.05 -5.00 4.49
C VAL A 99 -4.34 -5.64 4.01
N SER A 100 -5.48 -4.93 4.11
CA SER A 100 -6.75 -5.38 3.51
C SER A 100 -6.62 -5.59 1.99
N LEU A 101 -5.88 -4.73 1.29
CA LEU A 101 -5.61 -4.90 -0.14
C LEU A 101 -4.78 -6.16 -0.42
N ALA A 102 -3.77 -6.45 0.40
CA ALA A 102 -2.99 -7.68 0.29
C ALA A 102 -3.85 -8.94 0.51
N VAL A 103 -4.80 -8.88 1.46
CA VAL A 103 -5.78 -9.95 1.70
C VAL A 103 -6.69 -10.16 0.47
N LYS A 104 -7.12 -9.07 -0.20
CA LYS A 104 -7.94 -9.13 -1.43
C LYS A 104 -7.17 -9.74 -2.61
N LEU A 105 -5.87 -9.46 -2.73
CA LEU A 105 -5.01 -9.98 -3.82
C LEU A 105 -4.58 -11.43 -3.62
N HIS A 106 -4.34 -11.87 -2.38
CA HIS A 106 -3.87 -13.23 -2.07
C HIS A 106 -4.62 -14.37 -2.78
N PRO A 107 -5.98 -14.45 -2.76
CA PRO A 107 -6.69 -15.54 -3.41
C PRO A 107 -6.49 -15.58 -4.93
N ILE A 108 -6.24 -14.44 -5.58
CA ILE A 108 -5.96 -14.35 -7.02
C ILE A 108 -4.60 -15.00 -7.30
N PHE A 109 -3.55 -14.57 -6.58
CA PHE A 109 -2.21 -15.14 -6.73
C PHE A 109 -2.18 -16.63 -6.41
N LYS A 110 -2.85 -17.05 -5.33
CA LYS A 110 -2.96 -18.45 -4.95
C LYS A 110 -3.62 -19.31 -6.03
N LYS A 111 -4.70 -18.84 -6.65
CA LYS A 111 -5.40 -19.56 -7.73
C LYS A 111 -4.54 -19.70 -8.98
N LEU A 112 -3.69 -18.72 -9.26
CA LEU A 112 -2.79 -18.71 -10.41
C LEU A 112 -1.45 -19.39 -10.15
N GLY A 113 -1.16 -19.79 -8.91
CA GLY A 113 0.13 -20.38 -8.53
C GLY A 113 1.28 -19.37 -8.50
N ILE A 114 0.99 -18.08 -8.30
CA ILE A 114 1.98 -17.01 -8.27
C ILE A 114 2.54 -16.89 -6.85
N SER A 115 3.82 -17.21 -6.68
CA SER A 115 4.57 -16.90 -5.46
C SER A 115 4.84 -15.40 -5.39
N TYR A 116 4.74 -14.82 -4.19
CA TYR A 116 4.98 -13.39 -4.00
C TYR A 116 5.43 -13.08 -2.58
N TYR A 117 6.02 -11.90 -2.39
CA TYR A 117 6.24 -11.28 -1.08
C TYR A 117 5.87 -9.81 -1.09
N ILE A 118 5.53 -9.28 0.10
CA ILE A 118 5.26 -7.86 0.30
C ILE A 118 6.59 -7.12 0.48
N THR A 119 6.75 -5.98 -0.19
CA THR A 119 7.92 -5.10 -0.09
C THR A 119 7.50 -3.67 0.30
N GLY A 120 8.41 -2.71 0.12
CA GLY A 120 8.12 -1.28 0.23
C GLY A 120 7.59 -0.87 1.61
N GLY A 121 6.58 0.01 1.62
CA GLY A 121 6.10 0.65 2.85
C GLY A 121 5.57 -0.33 3.90
N VAL A 122 4.80 -1.33 3.46
CA VAL A 122 4.19 -2.33 4.35
C VAL A 122 5.26 -3.26 4.95
N ALA A 123 6.26 -3.66 4.16
CA ALA A 123 7.39 -4.44 4.67
C ALA A 123 8.23 -3.64 5.67
N ALA A 124 8.53 -2.36 5.38
CA ALA A 124 9.26 -1.48 6.28
C ALA A 124 8.54 -1.32 7.63
N ILE A 125 7.21 -1.17 7.63
CA ILE A 125 6.39 -1.10 8.85
C ILE A 125 6.47 -2.38 9.68
N SER A 126 6.50 -3.54 9.03
CA SER A 126 6.51 -4.84 9.72
C SER A 126 7.73 -4.99 10.64
N TYR A 127 8.86 -4.39 10.26
CA TYR A 127 10.13 -4.50 10.99
C TYR A 127 10.59 -3.19 11.65
N GLY A 128 9.97 -2.05 11.30
CA GLY A 128 10.34 -0.72 11.75
C GLY A 128 9.25 -0.01 12.54
N GLU A 129 9.14 1.29 12.34
CA GLU A 129 8.15 2.14 13.00
C GLU A 129 6.83 2.19 12.19
N PRO A 130 5.67 2.01 12.84
CA PRO A 130 4.37 2.17 12.19
C PRO A 130 4.19 3.60 11.64
N ARG A 131 3.89 3.68 10.34
CA ARG A 131 3.59 4.92 9.63
C ARG A 131 2.44 4.69 8.64
N THR A 132 2.00 5.75 7.98
CA THR A 132 1.10 5.62 6.83
C THR A 132 1.89 5.25 5.56
N THR A 133 1.24 4.52 4.66
CA THR A 133 1.67 4.30 3.28
C THR A 133 0.45 4.41 2.38
N GLN A 134 0.63 4.88 1.15
CA GLN A 134 -0.47 5.01 0.18
C GLN A 134 -0.66 3.70 -0.60
N ASP A 135 0.45 3.16 -1.10
CA ASP A 135 0.45 2.02 -2.01
C ASP A 135 0.86 0.73 -1.28
N LEU A 136 0.44 -0.41 -1.84
CA LEU A 136 0.92 -1.75 -1.47
C LEU A 136 1.93 -2.23 -2.52
N ASP A 137 3.14 -2.54 -2.08
CA ASP A 137 4.18 -3.05 -2.98
C ASP A 137 4.33 -4.56 -2.84
N LEU A 138 4.33 -5.28 -3.97
CA LEU A 138 4.46 -6.74 -4.03
C LEU A 138 5.49 -7.11 -5.08
N VAL A 139 6.34 -8.10 -4.80
CA VAL A 139 7.19 -8.74 -5.81
C VAL A 139 6.63 -10.14 -6.08
N MET A 140 6.45 -10.48 -7.35
CA MET A 140 5.81 -11.71 -7.80
C MET A 140 6.75 -12.50 -8.73
N ALA A 141 6.84 -13.81 -8.50
CA ALA A 141 7.43 -14.73 -9.46
C ALA A 141 6.38 -15.12 -10.50
N ILE A 142 6.44 -14.47 -11.67
CA ILE A 142 5.55 -14.68 -12.80
C ILE A 142 6.34 -14.53 -14.09
N SER A 143 6.04 -15.35 -15.11
CA SER A 143 6.63 -15.19 -16.44
C SER A 143 5.82 -14.22 -17.30
N SER A 144 6.42 -13.69 -18.36
CA SER A 144 5.77 -12.79 -19.32
C SER A 144 4.51 -13.41 -19.95
N GLU A 145 4.49 -14.73 -20.14
CA GLU A 145 3.39 -15.47 -20.77
C GLU A 145 2.16 -15.56 -19.86
N ASP A 146 2.34 -15.52 -18.53
CA ASP A 146 1.25 -15.62 -17.56
C ASP A 146 0.65 -14.25 -17.17
N ILE A 147 1.25 -13.14 -17.63
CA ILE A 147 0.75 -11.78 -17.33
C ILE A 147 -0.69 -11.59 -17.79
N ASP A 148 -1.08 -12.11 -18.96
CA ASP A 148 -2.46 -12.00 -19.46
C ASP A 148 -3.46 -12.76 -18.57
N ARG A 149 -3.04 -13.86 -17.96
CA ARG A 149 -3.90 -14.61 -17.03
C ARG A 149 -4.09 -13.84 -15.73
N LEU A 150 -3.03 -13.22 -15.24
CA LEU A 150 -3.08 -12.35 -14.07
C LEU A 150 -3.98 -11.13 -14.32
N THR A 151 -3.79 -10.42 -15.43
CA THR A 151 -4.55 -9.19 -15.74
C THR A 151 -6.04 -9.49 -15.91
N ASN A 152 -6.40 -10.60 -16.56
CA ASN A 152 -7.78 -11.05 -16.66
C ASN A 152 -8.40 -11.38 -15.30
N ALA A 153 -7.67 -12.06 -14.42
CA ALA A 153 -8.16 -12.39 -13.08
C ALA A 153 -8.33 -11.14 -12.20
N LEU A 154 -7.41 -10.18 -12.30
CA LEU A 154 -7.49 -8.88 -11.64
C LEU A 154 -8.69 -8.07 -12.16
N GLY A 155 -8.88 -7.99 -13.47
CA GLY A 155 -10.04 -7.30 -14.06
C GLY A 155 -11.37 -7.89 -13.60
N GLN A 156 -11.48 -9.22 -13.52
CA GLN A 156 -12.66 -9.90 -12.97
C GLN A 156 -12.89 -9.61 -11.47
N ALA A 157 -11.83 -9.32 -10.73
CA ALA A 157 -11.90 -8.95 -9.32
C ALA A 157 -12.09 -7.44 -9.08
N GLY A 158 -12.35 -6.65 -10.13
CA GLY A 158 -12.65 -5.22 -10.03
C GLY A 158 -11.42 -4.31 -10.00
N PHE A 159 -10.26 -4.78 -10.47
CA PHE A 159 -9.07 -3.96 -10.59
C PHE A 159 -8.97 -3.31 -11.97
N TYR A 160 -8.54 -2.05 -11.99
CA TYR A 160 -8.03 -1.40 -13.19
C TYR A 160 -6.53 -1.69 -13.33
N VAL A 161 -6.12 -2.12 -14.54
CA VAL A 161 -4.78 -2.66 -14.80
C VAL A 161 -4.20 -2.04 -16.09
N PRO A 162 -3.64 -0.81 -16.05
CA PRO A 162 -3.00 -0.18 -17.19
C PRO A 162 -1.58 -0.73 -17.45
N GLY A 163 -0.98 -0.40 -18.59
CA GLY A 163 0.45 -0.64 -18.86
C GLY A 163 0.85 -2.11 -19.04
N VAL A 164 -0.11 -3.00 -19.32
CA VAL A 164 0.14 -4.46 -19.46
C VAL A 164 1.20 -4.75 -20.53
N ASP A 165 1.13 -4.07 -21.67
CA ASP A 165 2.05 -4.28 -22.79
C ASP A 165 3.49 -3.87 -22.45
N ASP A 166 3.70 -2.85 -21.61
CA ASP A 166 5.02 -2.43 -21.15
C ASP A 166 5.69 -3.51 -20.30
N VAL A 167 4.91 -4.17 -19.44
CA VAL A 167 5.38 -5.28 -18.58
C VAL A 167 5.64 -6.53 -19.41
N LYS A 168 4.74 -6.89 -20.32
CA LYS A 168 4.92 -8.04 -21.22
C LYS A 168 6.13 -7.89 -22.14
N SER A 169 6.38 -6.69 -22.64
CA SER A 169 7.55 -6.41 -23.48
C SER A 169 8.85 -6.27 -22.69
N GLY A 170 8.82 -6.35 -21.36
CA GLY A 170 9.97 -6.13 -20.48
C GLY A 170 10.47 -4.68 -20.44
N ARG A 171 9.70 -3.72 -20.97
CA ARG A 171 10.04 -2.27 -20.89
C ARG A 171 9.86 -1.76 -19.47
N MET A 172 8.90 -2.33 -18.75
CA MET A 172 8.67 -2.09 -17.33
C MET A 172 8.67 -3.41 -16.57
N ARG A 173 9.00 -3.35 -15.28
CA ARG A 173 8.91 -4.49 -14.36
C ARG A 173 7.72 -4.41 -13.42
N THR A 174 7.04 -3.26 -13.37
CA THR A 174 5.96 -3.01 -12.42
C THR A 174 4.64 -2.90 -13.16
N LEU A 175 3.71 -3.78 -12.80
CA LEU A 175 2.30 -3.68 -13.18
C LEU A 175 1.56 -2.95 -12.07
N GLN A 176 1.17 -1.70 -12.33
CA GLN A 176 0.42 -0.90 -11.37
C GLN A 176 -1.07 -1.26 -11.47
N ILE A 177 -1.73 -1.40 -10.32
CA ILE A 177 -3.14 -1.73 -10.27
C ILE A 177 -3.90 -0.83 -9.30
N THR A 178 -5.16 -0.57 -9.62
CA THR A 178 -6.07 0.19 -8.77
C THR A 178 -7.29 -0.66 -8.45
N ASP A 179 -7.57 -0.88 -7.16
CA ASP A 179 -8.83 -1.43 -6.70
C ASP A 179 -9.93 -0.38 -6.83
N MET A 180 -10.86 -0.60 -7.76
CA MET A 180 -11.90 0.36 -8.15
C MET A 180 -13.00 0.53 -7.09
N GLU A 181 -13.00 -0.30 -6.05
CA GLU A 181 -13.95 -0.19 -4.95
C GLU A 181 -13.35 0.61 -3.77
N SER A 182 -12.09 0.32 -3.41
CA SER A 182 -11.44 0.94 -2.25
C SER A 182 -10.59 2.17 -2.58
N ILE A 183 -10.42 2.51 -3.87
CA ILE A 183 -9.55 3.61 -4.33
C ILE A 183 -8.12 3.40 -3.79
N SER A 184 -7.67 2.15 -3.78
CA SER A 184 -6.35 1.75 -3.27
C SER A 184 -5.49 1.22 -4.41
N ARG A 185 -4.18 1.46 -4.32
CA ARG A 185 -3.23 1.06 -5.34
C ARG A 185 -2.30 -0.02 -4.84
N ALA A 186 -1.86 -0.85 -5.77
CA ALA A 186 -0.72 -1.74 -5.56
C ALA A 186 0.23 -1.70 -6.76
N ASP A 187 1.51 -1.82 -6.46
CA ASP A 187 2.58 -1.98 -7.44
C ASP A 187 3.01 -3.45 -7.43
N LEU A 188 2.72 -4.15 -8.53
CA LEU A 188 3.05 -5.56 -8.70
C LEU A 188 4.33 -5.70 -9.53
N VAL A 189 5.45 -5.88 -8.86
CA VAL A 189 6.78 -5.98 -9.47
C VAL A 189 7.06 -7.43 -9.89
N VAL A 190 7.44 -7.64 -11.14
CA VAL A 190 7.94 -8.94 -11.63
C VAL A 190 9.33 -9.18 -11.05
N ALA A 191 9.52 -10.30 -10.36
CA ALA A 191 10.78 -10.71 -9.76
C ALA A 191 11.92 -10.76 -10.79
N GLY A 192 13.08 -10.28 -10.38
CA GLY A 192 14.30 -10.26 -11.16
C GLY A 192 15.05 -11.57 -11.04
N THR A 193 16.31 -11.55 -11.47
CA THR A 193 17.18 -12.74 -11.47
C THR A 193 18.20 -12.74 -10.34
N ASP A 194 18.25 -11.66 -9.55
CA ASP A 194 19.16 -11.53 -8.41
C ASP A 194 18.78 -12.49 -7.27
N GLU A 195 19.71 -12.68 -6.34
CA GLU A 195 19.55 -13.63 -5.23
C GLU A 195 18.44 -13.21 -4.25
N PHE A 196 18.17 -11.91 -4.12
CA PHE A 196 17.21 -11.38 -3.15
C PHE A 196 15.76 -11.47 -3.64
N GLU A 197 15.56 -11.52 -4.96
CA GLU A 197 14.23 -11.57 -5.59
C GLU A 197 13.80 -13.00 -6.01
N ARG A 198 14.65 -14.02 -5.84
CA ARG A 198 14.29 -15.42 -6.12
C ARG A 198 13.30 -15.97 -5.08
N LEU A 199 12.13 -16.37 -5.56
CA LEU A 199 11.04 -16.99 -4.79
C LEU A 199 10.95 -18.51 -4.99
#